data_AF-A0A8T4CHM9-F1
#
_entry.id   AF-A0A8T4CHM9-F1
#
_cell.length_a   1.000
_cell.length_b   1.000
_cell.length_c   1.000
_cell.angle_alpha   90.00
_cell.angle_beta   90.00
_cell.angle_gamma   90.00
#
_symmetry.space_group_name_H-M   'P 1'
#
loop_
_entity.id
_entity.type
_entity.pdbx_description
1 polymer ?
#
loop_
_entity_poly.entity_id
_entity_poly.type
_entity_poly.pdbx_seq_one_letter_code
_entity_poly.pdbx_strand_id
1 'polypeptide(L)'
;MTIIRDVVQIDVTKYQITLLSNTVETRADLGGIVEEILKYSLTSNRSKIDIVLRFRNNHFSLYQFSLLEGVPPYDPIFTQPQSTDILEVARGIIDRYKSSTSDPYLEEMSMLLASANETNNEQTLGNTKLRVTINGDNAVVLLLYTASDVDFAAKSLRLVFQKHILQELADDWFFYEVGNTQVSVSKEQAIQIARNAAKDFEWNASGVRVSNFNVLSEPVSALFFPHSRTEPLTLVPYWYITLYLDREYPGGVNSIAVGVWADT
;
A
#
# COMPACT_ATOMS: atom_id res chain seq x y z
N MET A 1 12.90 -15.85 -9.19
CA MET A 1 12.26 -17.17 -9.45
C MET A 1 11.71 -17.82 -8.21
N THR A 2 12.43 -17.79 -7.08
CA THR A 2 12.02 -18.36 -5.80
C THR A 2 10.63 -17.91 -5.37
N ILE A 3 10.31 -16.60 -5.37
CA ILE A 3 8.96 -16.11 -5.01
C ILE A 3 7.86 -16.69 -5.92
N ILE A 4 8.07 -16.70 -7.24
CA ILE A 4 7.07 -17.19 -8.21
C ILE A 4 6.77 -18.68 -7.99
N ARG A 5 7.81 -19.50 -7.79
CA ARG A 5 7.67 -20.96 -7.65
C ARG A 5 7.33 -21.38 -6.21
N ASP A 6 8.00 -20.82 -5.22
CA ASP A 6 7.96 -21.31 -3.84
C ASP A 6 6.88 -20.63 -3.02
N VAL A 7 6.51 -19.37 -3.34
CA VAL A 7 5.45 -18.63 -2.63
C VAL A 7 4.15 -18.66 -3.43
N VAL A 8 4.17 -18.23 -4.69
CA VAL A 8 2.96 -18.16 -5.55
C VAL A 8 2.61 -19.51 -6.17
N GLN A 9 3.56 -20.45 -6.22
CA GLN A 9 3.35 -21.82 -6.73
C GLN A 9 3.01 -21.92 -8.21
N ILE A 10 3.42 -20.95 -9.03
CA ILE A 10 3.36 -21.11 -10.49
C ILE A 10 4.39 -22.17 -10.90
N ASP A 11 3.97 -23.17 -11.67
CA ASP A 11 4.84 -24.20 -12.23
C ASP A 11 5.63 -23.63 -13.42
N VAL A 12 6.74 -22.97 -13.07
CA VAL A 12 7.67 -22.37 -14.02
C VAL A 12 8.26 -23.37 -15.04
N THR A 13 8.16 -24.69 -14.80
CA THR A 13 8.64 -25.71 -15.75
C THR A 13 7.71 -25.89 -16.96
N LYS A 14 6.48 -25.39 -16.88
CA LYS A 14 5.47 -25.44 -17.95
C LYS A 14 5.51 -24.22 -18.86
N TYR A 15 6.38 -23.25 -18.56
CA TYR A 15 6.48 -22.00 -19.29
C TYR A 15 7.88 -21.82 -19.88
N GLN A 16 7.92 -21.28 -21.09
CA GLN A 16 9.09 -20.59 -21.60
C GLN A 16 9.12 -19.19 -20.99
N ILE A 17 10.22 -18.87 -20.30
CA ILE A 17 10.36 -17.63 -19.54
C ILE A 17 11.30 -16.68 -20.26
N THR A 18 10.87 -15.45 -20.45
CA THR A 18 11.67 -14.37 -21.04
C THR A 18 11.73 -13.20 -20.06
N LEU A 19 12.93 -12.69 -19.76
CA LEU A 19 13.09 -11.41 -19.07
C LEU A 19 12.82 -10.28 -20.07
N LEU A 20 11.78 -9.48 -19.82
CA LEU A 20 11.39 -8.36 -20.66
C LEU A 20 12.14 -7.07 -20.28
N SER A 21 12.33 -6.84 -18.97
CA SER A 21 13.09 -5.69 -18.47
C SER A 21 13.70 -5.98 -17.11
N ASN A 22 14.86 -5.38 -16.86
CA ASN A 22 15.45 -5.22 -15.53
C ASN A 22 15.83 -3.75 -15.37
N THR A 23 15.08 -3.03 -14.53
CA THR A 23 15.34 -1.63 -14.23
C THR A 23 15.86 -1.53 -12.79
N VAL A 24 17.01 -0.90 -12.62
CA VAL A 24 17.59 -0.59 -11.30
C VAL A 24 17.73 0.92 -11.20
N GLU A 25 17.16 1.50 -10.14
CA GLU A 25 17.24 2.94 -9.91
C GLU A 25 17.43 3.28 -8.42
N THR A 26 18.00 4.46 -8.18
CA THR A 26 18.09 5.03 -6.83
C THR A 26 16.96 6.02 -6.64
N ARG A 27 16.11 5.77 -5.65
CA ARG A 27 14.89 6.55 -5.37
C ARG A 27 15.19 7.65 -4.36
N ALA A 28 15.59 8.83 -4.86
CA ALA A 28 15.88 9.99 -4.03
C ALA A 28 14.67 10.44 -3.18
N ASP A 29 13.46 10.29 -3.73
CA ASP A 29 12.18 10.55 -3.05
C ASP A 29 11.92 9.59 -1.88
N LEU A 30 12.58 8.43 -1.86
CA LEU A 30 12.48 7.41 -0.83
C LEU A 30 13.77 7.33 0.03
N GLY A 31 14.50 8.43 0.16
CA GLY A 31 15.72 8.47 0.99
C GLY A 31 16.93 7.81 0.34
N GLY A 32 16.93 7.65 -0.98
CA GLY A 32 18.06 7.11 -1.73
C GLY A 32 18.15 5.58 -1.71
N ILE A 33 17.06 4.88 -1.40
CA ILE A 33 17.02 3.42 -1.49
C ILE A 33 17.18 2.94 -2.93
N VAL A 34 17.69 1.73 -3.09
CA VAL A 34 17.81 1.09 -4.41
C VAL A 34 16.54 0.29 -4.68
N GLU A 35 15.89 0.57 -5.80
CA GLU A 35 14.74 -0.19 -6.30
C GLU A 35 15.14 -0.96 -7.56
N GLU A 36 14.83 -2.26 -7.59
CA GLU A 36 14.98 -3.11 -8.76
C GLU A 36 13.59 -3.62 -9.17
N ILE A 37 13.25 -3.44 -10.45
CA ILE A 37 12.00 -3.93 -11.04
C ILE A 37 12.34 -4.89 -12.18
N LEU A 38 11.94 -6.15 -11.98
CA LEU A 38 12.08 -7.21 -12.97
C LEU A 38 10.72 -7.48 -13.61
N LYS A 39 10.67 -7.50 -14.94
CA LYS A 39 9.48 -7.92 -15.68
C LYS A 39 9.77 -9.17 -16.47
N TYR A 40 8.99 -10.22 -16.27
CA TYR A 40 9.08 -11.48 -17.00
C TYR A 40 7.82 -11.72 -17.82
N SER A 41 7.97 -12.38 -18.96
CA SER A 41 6.89 -13.02 -19.69
C SER A 41 7.02 -14.54 -19.60
N LEU A 42 5.95 -15.21 -19.19
CA LEU A 42 5.84 -16.66 -19.07
C LEU A 42 4.85 -17.12 -20.14
N THR A 43 5.36 -17.80 -21.17
CA THR A 43 4.57 -18.27 -22.30
C THR A 43 4.51 -19.79 -22.31
N SER A 44 3.31 -20.36 -22.31
CA SER A 44 3.05 -21.77 -22.56
C SER A 44 2.30 -21.92 -23.90
N ASN A 45 1.97 -23.15 -24.28
CA ASN A 45 1.08 -23.39 -25.41
C ASN A 45 -0.39 -23.00 -25.14
N ARG A 46 -0.75 -22.61 -23.91
CA ARG A 46 -2.14 -22.31 -23.50
C ARG A 46 -2.34 -20.89 -22.97
N SER A 47 -1.31 -20.28 -22.40
CA SER A 47 -1.40 -18.97 -21.75
C SER A 47 -0.10 -18.19 -21.85
N LYS A 48 -0.24 -16.87 -21.86
CA LYS A 48 0.85 -15.91 -21.77
C LYS A 48 0.59 -14.95 -20.63
N ILE A 49 1.49 -14.95 -19.67
CA ILE A 49 1.39 -14.21 -18.43
C ILE A 49 2.59 -13.27 -18.33
N ASP A 50 2.36 -12.02 -17.94
CA ASP A 50 3.42 -11.13 -17.49
C ASP A 50 3.45 -11.09 -15.96
N ILE A 51 4.66 -11.14 -15.41
CA ILE A 51 4.90 -11.01 -13.96
C ILE A 51 5.86 -9.84 -13.75
N VAL A 52 5.49 -8.93 -12.86
CA VAL A 52 6.37 -7.88 -12.34
C VAL A 52 6.80 -8.26 -10.93
N LEU A 53 8.10 -8.20 -10.67
CA LEU A 53 8.68 -8.29 -9.35
C LEU A 53 9.35 -6.96 -9.00
N ARG A 54 9.15 -6.47 -7.78
CA ARG A 54 9.88 -5.32 -7.23
C ARG A 54 10.66 -5.72 -6.00
N PHE A 55 11.89 -5.25 -5.94
CA PHE A 55 12.77 -5.35 -4.78
C PHE A 55 13.19 -3.95 -4.34
N ARG A 56 13.23 -3.72 -3.03
CA ARG A 56 13.76 -2.49 -2.43
C ARG A 56 14.85 -2.85 -1.45
N ASN A 57 16.04 -2.29 -1.63
CA ASN A 57 17.25 -2.67 -0.89
C ASN A 57 17.46 -4.19 -0.87
N ASN A 58 17.28 -4.83 -2.04
CA ASN A 58 17.42 -6.27 -2.22
C ASN A 58 16.40 -7.13 -1.43
N HIS A 59 15.36 -6.51 -0.89
CA HIS A 59 14.25 -7.16 -0.21
C HIS A 59 13.02 -7.20 -1.12
N PHE A 60 12.32 -8.33 -1.17
CA PHE A 60 11.11 -8.46 -1.99
C PHE A 60 10.03 -7.50 -1.47
N SER A 61 9.35 -6.80 -2.40
CA SER A 61 8.31 -5.82 -2.08
C SER A 61 7.04 -5.99 -2.92
N LEU A 62 7.13 -6.51 -4.14
CA LEU A 62 5.95 -6.69 -4.98
C LEU A 62 6.10 -7.91 -5.88
N TYR A 63 5.02 -8.69 -5.94
CA TYR A 63 4.66 -9.56 -7.03
C TYR A 63 3.37 -9.01 -7.63
N GLN A 64 3.34 -8.81 -8.94
CA GLN A 64 2.14 -8.45 -9.67
C GLN A 64 2.00 -9.30 -10.92
N PHE A 65 0.78 -9.77 -11.14
CA PHE A 65 0.40 -10.65 -12.23
C PHE A 65 -0.43 -9.89 -13.27
N SER A 66 -0.24 -10.21 -14.54
CA SER A 66 -1.11 -9.74 -15.63
C SER A 66 -1.27 -10.86 -16.67
N LEU A 67 -2.51 -11.31 -16.88
CA LEU A 67 -2.84 -12.24 -17.95
C LEU A 67 -3.00 -11.46 -19.26
N LEU A 68 -2.07 -11.63 -20.19
CA LEU A 68 -2.07 -10.86 -21.45
C LEU A 68 -2.86 -11.56 -22.56
N GLU A 69 -2.61 -12.87 -22.73
CA GLU A 69 -3.23 -13.67 -23.79
C GLU A 69 -3.51 -15.07 -23.28
N GLY A 70 -4.64 -15.60 -23.72
CA GLY A 70 -5.20 -16.88 -23.33
C GLY A 70 -6.68 -16.82 -23.64
N VAL A 71 -7.20 -17.82 -24.33
CA VAL A 71 -8.66 -17.96 -24.43
C VAL A 71 -9.14 -18.16 -22.99
N PRO A 72 -10.06 -17.33 -22.46
CA PRO A 72 -10.75 -17.70 -21.22
C PRO A 72 -11.24 -19.16 -21.41
N PRO A 73 -10.79 -20.10 -20.57
CA PRO A 73 -10.51 -19.92 -19.15
C PRO A 73 -9.10 -20.35 -18.68
N TYR A 74 -8.02 -20.15 -19.44
CA TYR A 74 -6.73 -20.74 -19.01
C TYR A 74 -5.97 -19.90 -17.96
N ASP A 75 -6.29 -20.20 -16.70
CA ASP A 75 -5.58 -19.75 -15.49
C ASP A 75 -4.09 -20.17 -15.50
N PRO A 76 -3.26 -19.58 -14.61
CA PRO A 76 -1.88 -20.01 -14.44
C PRO A 76 -1.79 -21.50 -14.08
N ILE A 77 -0.75 -22.18 -14.59
CA ILE A 77 -0.49 -23.56 -14.25
C ILE A 77 0.26 -23.57 -12.92
N PHE A 78 -0.40 -24.03 -11.87
CA PHE A 78 0.18 -24.14 -10.54
C PHE A 78 0.84 -25.51 -10.33
N THR A 79 1.82 -25.58 -9.42
CA THR A 79 2.49 -26.84 -9.03
C THR A 79 1.55 -27.79 -8.27
N GLN A 80 0.46 -27.26 -7.72
CA GLN A 80 -0.59 -28.00 -7.05
C GLN A 80 -1.96 -27.33 -7.26
N PRO A 81 -3.07 -28.08 -7.17
CA PRO A 81 -4.42 -27.49 -7.19
C PRO A 81 -4.56 -26.38 -6.14
N GLN A 82 -5.17 -25.27 -6.52
CA GLN A 82 -5.43 -24.16 -5.61
C GLN A 82 -6.84 -24.29 -5.00
N SER A 83 -6.96 -24.00 -3.70
CA SER A 83 -8.26 -23.88 -3.04
C SER A 83 -9.02 -22.66 -3.55
N THR A 84 -10.35 -22.70 -3.52
CA THR A 84 -11.20 -21.53 -3.78
C THR A 84 -11.48 -20.72 -2.50
N ASP A 85 -11.17 -21.27 -1.33
CA ASP A 85 -11.24 -20.55 -0.06
C ASP A 85 -10.08 -19.54 0.03
N ILE A 86 -10.42 -18.25 -0.04
CA ILE A 86 -9.47 -17.15 -0.03
C ILE A 86 -8.64 -17.13 1.26
N LEU A 87 -9.22 -17.46 2.41
CA LEU A 87 -8.51 -17.46 3.68
C LEU A 87 -7.52 -18.63 3.76
N GLU A 88 -7.91 -19.80 3.25
CA GLU A 88 -7.00 -20.95 3.12
C GLU A 88 -5.80 -20.62 2.21
N VAL A 89 -6.06 -20.01 1.05
CA VAL A 89 -5.02 -19.60 0.10
C VAL A 89 -4.11 -18.53 0.72
N ALA A 90 -4.68 -17.52 1.38
CA ALA A 90 -3.93 -16.45 2.04
C ALA A 90 -2.99 -17.01 3.14
N ARG A 91 -3.48 -17.92 4.00
CA ARG A 91 -2.64 -18.60 5.00
C ARG A 91 -1.47 -19.34 4.33
N GLY A 92 -1.78 -20.14 3.30
CA GLY A 92 -0.76 -20.88 2.57
C GLY A 92 0.30 -19.98 1.93
N ILE A 93 -0.09 -18.82 1.38
CA ILE A 93 0.85 -17.84 0.82
C ILE A 93 1.75 -17.28 1.92
N ILE A 94 1.18 -16.83 3.05
CA ILE A 94 1.98 -16.26 4.16
C ILE A 94 2.92 -17.29 4.77
N ASP A 95 2.49 -18.54 4.96
CA ASP A 95 3.36 -19.58 5.53
C ASP A 95 4.55 -19.90 4.62
N ARG A 96 4.31 -19.96 3.30
CA ARG A 96 5.39 -20.15 2.31
C ARG A 96 6.28 -18.91 2.23
N TYR A 97 5.71 -17.72 2.28
CA TYR A 97 6.48 -16.48 2.26
C TYR A 97 7.36 -16.36 3.51
N LYS A 98 6.81 -16.62 4.70
CA LYS A 98 7.54 -16.73 5.97
C LYS A 98 8.70 -17.72 5.91
N SER A 99 8.49 -18.86 5.26
CA SER A 99 9.53 -19.89 5.09
C SER A 99 10.65 -19.47 4.11
N SER A 100 10.40 -18.45 3.28
CA SER A 100 11.32 -17.97 2.24
C SER A 100 12.11 -16.72 2.66
N THR A 101 11.72 -16.05 3.73
CA THR A 101 12.39 -14.85 4.26
C THR A 101 12.78 -15.05 5.73
N SER A 102 13.36 -14.03 6.35
CA SER A 102 13.67 -14.04 7.80
C SER A 102 12.91 -12.93 8.54
N ASP A 103 11.79 -12.50 7.97
CA ASP A 103 11.03 -11.35 8.48
C ASP A 103 10.18 -11.72 9.70
N PRO A 104 10.46 -11.15 10.89
CA PRO A 104 9.81 -11.56 12.11
C PRO A 104 8.31 -11.20 12.17
N TYR A 105 7.88 -10.18 11.43
CA TYR A 105 6.47 -9.75 11.42
C TYR A 105 5.54 -10.78 10.76
N LEU A 106 6.08 -11.67 9.91
CA LEU A 106 5.29 -12.71 9.27
C LEU A 106 4.75 -13.76 10.25
N GLU A 107 5.37 -13.90 11.43
CA GLU A 107 4.86 -14.79 12.48
C GLU A 107 3.52 -14.28 13.05
N GLU A 108 3.45 -12.99 13.40
CA GLU A 108 2.23 -12.37 13.91
C GLU A 108 1.12 -12.37 12.85
N MET A 109 1.48 -12.11 11.59
CA MET A 109 0.55 -12.18 10.45
C MET A 109 0.00 -13.60 10.23
N SER A 110 0.86 -14.62 10.30
CA SER A 110 0.47 -16.04 10.17
C SER A 110 -0.50 -16.43 11.29
N MET A 111 -0.23 -16.04 12.54
CA MET A 111 -1.14 -16.26 13.67
C MET A 111 -2.51 -15.59 13.46
N LEU A 112 -2.55 -14.34 12.98
CA LEU A 112 -3.80 -13.64 12.69
C LEU A 112 -4.62 -14.30 11.58
N LEU A 113 -3.98 -14.75 10.51
CA LEU A 113 -4.68 -15.44 9.42
C LEU A 113 -5.17 -16.83 9.85
N ALA A 114 -4.47 -17.49 10.77
CA ALA A 114 -4.91 -18.76 11.35
C ALA A 114 -6.20 -18.61 12.19
N SER A 115 -6.40 -17.46 12.86
CA SER A 115 -7.63 -17.15 13.59
C SER A 115 -8.74 -16.49 12.75
N ALA A 116 -8.43 -16.13 11.50
CA ALA A 116 -9.38 -15.51 10.59
C ALA A 116 -10.48 -16.48 10.13
N ASN A 117 -11.71 -15.97 10.10
CA ASN A 117 -12.88 -16.68 9.58
C ASN A 117 -13.73 -15.71 8.72
N GLU A 118 -14.65 -16.26 7.93
CA GLU A 118 -15.46 -15.48 6.99
C GLU A 118 -16.42 -14.48 7.66
N THR A 119 -16.66 -14.61 8.96
CA THR A 119 -17.57 -13.73 9.71
C THR A 119 -16.88 -12.47 10.25
N ASN A 120 -15.57 -12.52 10.46
CA ASN A 120 -14.79 -11.44 11.06
C ASN A 120 -13.84 -10.83 10.04
N ASN A 121 -14.29 -9.74 9.43
CA ASN A 121 -13.52 -9.02 8.42
C ASN A 121 -12.37 -8.20 9.02
N GLU A 122 -12.33 -7.99 10.34
CA GLU A 122 -11.22 -7.31 11.02
C GLU A 122 -10.80 -8.04 12.29
N GLN A 123 -9.50 -8.20 12.49
CA GLN A 123 -8.90 -8.76 13.72
C GLN A 123 -7.60 -8.01 14.03
N THR A 124 -7.18 -7.96 15.29
CA THR A 124 -5.93 -7.32 15.71
C THR A 124 -5.22 -8.19 16.73
N LEU A 125 -3.91 -8.37 16.54
CA LEU A 125 -2.99 -9.02 17.47
C LEU A 125 -1.75 -8.15 17.54
N GLY A 126 -1.33 -7.76 18.74
CA GLY A 126 -0.20 -6.83 18.88
C GLY A 126 -0.44 -5.52 18.12
N ASN A 127 0.52 -5.17 17.27
CA ASN A 127 0.43 -3.98 16.41
C ASN A 127 0.07 -4.36 14.96
N THR A 128 -0.40 -5.58 14.71
CA THR A 128 -0.87 -6.01 13.40
C THR A 128 -2.40 -6.08 13.39
N LYS A 129 -3.01 -5.40 12.41
CA LYS A 129 -4.43 -5.51 12.11
C LYS A 129 -4.63 -6.23 10.78
N LEU A 130 -5.41 -7.29 10.81
CA LEU A 130 -5.93 -7.97 9.63
C LEU A 130 -7.23 -7.30 9.20
N ARG A 131 -7.37 -7.03 7.91
CA ARG A 131 -8.63 -6.69 7.25
C ARG A 131 -8.85 -7.58 6.03
N VAL A 132 -10.03 -8.15 5.92
CA VAL A 132 -10.43 -9.00 4.81
C VAL A 132 -11.67 -8.40 4.17
N THR A 133 -11.62 -8.14 2.88
CA THR A 133 -12.75 -7.68 2.08
C THR A 133 -13.00 -8.69 0.98
N ILE A 134 -14.18 -9.31 0.96
CA ILE A 134 -14.57 -10.30 -0.05
C ILE A 134 -15.76 -9.74 -0.84
N ASN A 135 -15.68 -9.79 -2.16
CA ASN A 135 -16.74 -9.38 -3.07
C ASN A 135 -16.87 -10.39 -4.21
N GLY A 136 -17.76 -11.38 -4.03
CA GLY A 136 -17.86 -12.53 -4.91
C GLY A 136 -16.54 -13.30 -4.96
N ASP A 137 -16.04 -13.54 -6.16
CA ASP A 137 -14.79 -14.29 -6.38
C ASP A 137 -13.52 -13.42 -6.22
N ASN A 138 -13.67 -12.15 -5.82
CA ASN A 138 -12.57 -11.22 -5.62
C ASN A 138 -12.38 -10.93 -4.13
N ALA A 139 -11.14 -10.69 -3.72
CA ALA A 139 -10.87 -10.31 -2.34
C ALA A 139 -9.59 -9.49 -2.18
N VAL A 140 -9.54 -8.77 -1.06
CA VAL A 140 -8.34 -8.11 -0.55
C VAL A 140 -8.11 -8.57 0.88
N VAL A 141 -6.93 -9.13 1.13
CA VAL A 141 -6.44 -9.45 2.48
C VAL A 141 -5.32 -8.47 2.79
N LEU A 142 -5.54 -7.61 3.78
CA LEU A 142 -4.63 -6.54 4.18
C LEU A 142 -4.20 -6.77 5.62
N LEU A 143 -2.90 -6.93 5.83
CA LEU A 143 -2.27 -6.96 7.15
C LEU A 143 -1.48 -5.65 7.30
N LEU A 144 -1.91 -4.77 8.20
CA LEU A 144 -1.33 -3.43 8.35
C LEU A 144 -0.89 -3.18 9.77
N TYR A 145 0.10 -2.30 9.94
CA TYR A 145 0.52 -1.87 11.26
C TYR A 145 -0.52 -0.92 11.87
N THR A 146 -0.88 -1.12 13.12
CA THR A 146 -1.79 -0.26 13.88
C THR A 146 -1.19 0.07 15.23
N ALA A 147 -1.32 1.32 15.68
CA ALA A 147 -0.93 1.74 17.02
C ALA A 147 -1.71 2.99 17.43
N SER A 148 -2.09 3.08 18.70
CA SER A 148 -2.83 4.23 19.25
C SER A 148 -4.10 4.57 18.44
N ASP A 149 -4.84 3.55 18.01
CA ASP A 149 -6.02 3.63 17.13
C ASP A 149 -5.77 4.28 15.75
N VAL A 150 -4.50 4.35 15.32
CA VAL A 150 -4.09 4.83 14.01
C VAL A 150 -3.63 3.65 13.14
N ASP A 151 -4.20 3.54 11.95
CA ASP A 151 -3.82 2.53 10.96
C ASP A 151 -2.77 3.07 9.99
N PHE A 152 -1.61 2.43 9.96
CA PHE A 152 -0.47 2.77 9.10
C PHE A 152 -0.53 1.96 7.82
N ALA A 153 -1.54 2.23 6.98
CA ALA A 153 -1.82 1.46 5.77
C ALA A 153 -0.63 1.35 4.79
N ALA A 154 0.29 2.32 4.77
CA ALA A 154 1.52 2.25 3.97
C ALA A 154 2.50 1.16 4.48
N LYS A 155 2.54 0.91 5.80
CA LYS A 155 3.28 -0.20 6.40
C LYS A 155 2.37 -1.42 6.47
N SER A 156 2.24 -2.12 5.33
CA SER A 156 1.35 -3.27 5.20
C SER A 156 1.91 -4.37 4.32
N LEU A 157 1.35 -5.57 4.50
CA LEU A 157 1.36 -6.66 3.55
C LEU A 157 -0.05 -6.81 2.97
N ARG A 158 -0.17 -6.85 1.66
CA ARG A 158 -1.44 -6.92 0.94
C ARG A 158 -1.45 -8.07 -0.06
N LEU A 159 -2.50 -8.86 -0.04
CA LEU A 159 -2.85 -9.85 -1.06
C LEU A 159 -4.11 -9.39 -1.79
N VAL A 160 -4.06 -9.37 -3.12
CA VAL A 160 -5.22 -9.07 -3.96
C VAL A 160 -5.55 -10.29 -4.80
N PHE A 161 -6.80 -10.73 -4.69
CA PHE A 161 -7.34 -11.88 -5.42
C PHE A 161 -8.39 -11.41 -6.43
N GLN A 162 -8.30 -11.94 -7.64
CA GLN A 162 -9.31 -11.78 -8.66
C GLN A 162 -9.68 -13.16 -9.19
N LYS A 163 -10.97 -13.51 -9.15
CA LYS A 163 -11.47 -14.85 -9.50
C LYS A 163 -10.70 -15.97 -8.78
N HIS A 164 -10.51 -15.83 -7.47
CA HIS A 164 -9.73 -16.72 -6.61
C HIS A 164 -8.22 -16.83 -6.93
N ILE A 165 -7.69 -16.07 -7.90
CA ILE A 165 -6.27 -16.10 -8.28
C ILE A 165 -5.55 -14.88 -7.69
N LEU A 166 -4.40 -15.12 -7.07
CA LEU A 166 -3.52 -14.06 -6.57
C LEU A 166 -3.01 -13.18 -7.72
N GLN A 167 -3.48 -11.93 -7.76
CA GLN A 167 -3.04 -10.90 -8.69
C GLN A 167 -1.85 -10.11 -8.16
N GLU A 168 -1.83 -9.87 -6.85
CA GLU A 168 -0.82 -9.05 -6.20
C GLU A 168 -0.47 -9.62 -4.83
N LEU A 169 0.83 -9.70 -4.54
CA LEU A 169 1.38 -9.78 -3.19
C LEU A 169 2.32 -8.59 -3.05
N ALA A 170 1.92 -7.62 -2.24
CA ALA A 170 2.73 -6.45 -1.91
C ALA A 170 3.16 -6.53 -0.45
N ASP A 171 4.45 -6.35 -0.19
CA ASP A 171 5.02 -6.24 1.14
C ASP A 171 5.78 -4.91 1.23
N ASP A 172 5.16 -3.94 1.87
CA ASP A 172 5.76 -2.66 2.21
C ASP A 172 5.99 -2.58 3.74
N TRP A 173 5.79 -3.68 4.48
CA TRP A 173 5.92 -3.70 5.93
C TRP A 173 7.36 -3.49 6.37
N PHE A 174 8.31 -4.21 5.79
CA PHE A 174 9.74 -4.04 6.11
C PHE A 174 10.26 -2.63 5.75
N PHE A 175 9.58 -1.95 4.83
CA PHE A 175 10.07 -0.74 4.18
C PHE A 175 9.83 0.53 5.00
N TYR A 176 8.67 0.63 5.66
CA TYR A 176 8.33 1.80 6.47
C TYR A 176 8.66 1.60 7.95
N GLU A 177 9.12 2.65 8.59
CA GLU A 177 9.24 2.74 10.04
C GLU A 177 8.05 3.52 10.63
N VAL A 178 7.80 3.34 11.92
CA VAL A 178 6.76 4.06 12.64
C VAL A 178 7.43 4.92 13.71
N GLY A 179 7.22 6.23 13.59
CA GLY A 179 7.73 7.21 14.55
C GLY A 179 6.84 7.30 15.79
N ASN A 180 6.70 8.51 16.35
CA ASN A 180 5.79 8.75 17.47
C ASN A 180 4.33 8.51 17.05
N THR A 181 3.63 7.63 17.76
CA THR A 181 2.22 7.29 17.51
C THR A 181 1.25 8.07 18.37
N GLN A 182 1.74 8.91 19.29
CA GLN A 182 0.90 9.74 20.14
C GLN A 182 0.10 10.74 19.30
N VAL A 183 -1.21 10.83 19.56
CA VAL A 183 -2.09 11.83 18.95
C VAL A 183 -2.35 12.92 19.99
N SER A 184 -1.54 13.98 19.93
CA SER A 184 -1.59 15.16 20.80
C SER A 184 -2.50 16.26 20.24
N VAL A 185 -2.71 16.29 18.92
CA VAL A 185 -3.53 17.30 18.24
C VAL A 185 -4.88 16.71 17.81
N SER A 186 -5.97 17.25 18.35
CA SER A 186 -7.34 16.90 17.93
C SER A 186 -7.66 17.43 16.53
N LYS A 187 -8.71 16.90 15.90
CA LYS A 187 -9.21 17.41 14.62
C LYS A 187 -9.49 18.91 14.65
N GLU A 188 -10.17 19.39 15.69
CA GLU A 188 -10.55 20.80 15.85
C GLU A 188 -9.31 21.69 16.05
N GLN A 189 -8.34 21.22 16.82
CA GLN A 189 -7.05 21.89 16.98
C GLN A 189 -6.29 21.96 15.66
N ALA A 190 -6.23 20.86 14.90
CA ALA A 190 -5.60 20.82 13.58
C ALA A 190 -6.27 21.79 12.59
N ILE A 191 -7.60 21.86 12.57
CA ILE A 191 -8.34 22.84 11.77
C ILE A 191 -7.99 24.27 12.19
N GLN A 192 -7.90 24.55 13.48
CA GLN A 192 -7.55 25.88 13.98
C GLN A 192 -6.09 26.27 13.63
N ILE A 193 -5.15 25.33 13.73
CA ILE A 193 -3.76 25.50 13.30
C ILE A 193 -3.72 25.81 11.81
N ALA A 194 -4.42 25.02 10.99
CA ALA A 194 -4.50 25.23 9.56
C ALA A 194 -5.05 26.62 9.19
N ARG A 195 -6.14 27.04 9.84
CA ARG A 195 -6.72 28.38 9.62
C ARG A 195 -5.77 29.50 10.02
N ASN A 196 -5.00 29.31 11.09
CA ASN A 196 -4.01 30.30 11.50
C ASN A 196 -2.86 30.37 10.50
N ALA A 197 -2.34 29.24 10.04
CA ALA A 197 -1.30 29.19 9.02
C ALA A 197 -1.75 29.82 7.69
N ALA A 198 -3.01 29.65 7.31
CA ALA A 198 -3.56 30.22 6.07
C ALA A 198 -3.67 31.75 6.08
N LYS A 199 -3.68 32.42 7.24
CA LYS A 199 -3.82 33.89 7.31
C LYS A 199 -2.63 34.63 6.72
N ASP A 200 -1.43 34.09 6.91
CA ASP A 200 -0.17 34.68 6.47
C ASP A 200 0.36 34.02 5.19
N PHE A 201 -0.41 33.09 4.62
CA PHE A 201 -0.02 32.38 3.41
C PHE A 201 -0.18 33.26 2.17
N GLU A 202 0.73 33.12 1.23
CA GLU A 202 0.68 33.82 -0.06
C GLU A 202 1.28 32.96 -1.16
N TRP A 203 0.85 33.18 -2.39
CA TRP A 203 1.42 32.52 -3.55
C TRP A 203 1.57 33.46 -4.74
N ASN A 204 2.36 33.03 -5.72
CA ASN A 204 2.49 33.70 -7.00
C ASN A 204 1.85 32.84 -8.09
N ALA A 205 0.94 33.44 -8.87
CA ALA A 205 0.38 32.82 -10.05
C ALA A 205 0.68 33.71 -11.26
N SER A 206 1.63 33.29 -12.09
CA SER A 206 2.02 34.00 -13.32
C SER A 206 2.34 35.49 -13.12
N GLY A 207 3.07 35.81 -12.05
CA GLY A 207 3.45 37.19 -11.72
C GLY A 207 2.44 37.92 -10.84
N VAL A 208 1.26 37.36 -10.61
CA VAL A 208 0.26 37.92 -9.67
C VAL A 208 0.52 37.36 -8.28
N ARG A 209 0.93 38.21 -7.34
CA ARG A 209 1.01 37.85 -5.92
C ARG A 209 -0.39 37.88 -5.32
N VAL A 210 -0.79 36.77 -4.72
CA VAL A 210 -2.07 36.62 -4.02
C VAL A 210 -1.78 36.46 -2.53
N SER A 211 -2.22 37.43 -1.73
CA SER A 211 -2.07 37.45 -0.27
C SER A 211 -3.37 37.82 0.47
N ASN A 212 -4.41 38.22 -0.27
CA ASN A 212 -5.69 38.68 0.28
C ASN A 212 -6.81 37.78 -0.26
N PHE A 213 -6.96 36.60 0.32
CA PHE A 213 -8.03 35.66 0.02
C PHE A 213 -8.89 35.41 1.27
N ASN A 214 -10.16 35.08 1.05
CA ASN A 214 -11.06 34.73 2.13
C ASN A 214 -11.19 33.21 2.22
N VAL A 215 -10.85 32.67 3.39
CA VAL A 215 -11.11 31.28 3.73
C VAL A 215 -12.53 31.17 4.29
N LEU A 216 -13.33 30.26 3.72
CA LEU A 216 -14.67 29.97 4.21
C LEU A 216 -14.63 29.34 5.60
N SER A 217 -15.64 29.61 6.43
CA SER A 217 -15.82 28.88 7.68
C SER A 217 -16.17 27.42 7.41
N GLU A 218 -17.00 27.15 6.40
CA GLU A 218 -17.37 25.82 5.93
C GLU A 218 -17.55 25.84 4.40
N PRO A 219 -17.32 24.71 3.70
CA PRO A 219 -16.89 23.42 4.23
C PRO A 219 -15.42 23.40 4.69
N VAL A 220 -15.07 22.47 5.56
CA VAL A 220 -13.68 22.06 5.85
C VAL A 220 -13.53 20.55 5.69
N SER A 221 -12.47 20.11 5.00
CA SER A 221 -12.09 18.69 4.99
C SER A 221 -10.95 18.47 5.96
N ALA A 222 -11.03 17.39 6.74
CA ALA A 222 -9.96 16.95 7.64
C ALA A 222 -9.80 15.45 7.50
N LEU A 223 -8.71 15.03 6.85
CA LEU A 223 -8.34 13.64 6.68
C LEU A 223 -7.22 13.29 7.66
N PHE A 224 -7.34 12.13 8.30
CA PHE A 224 -6.34 11.64 9.24
C PHE A 224 -5.72 10.36 8.71
N PHE A 225 -4.41 10.39 8.49
CA PHE A 225 -3.66 9.24 8.01
C PHE A 225 -2.17 9.42 8.33
N PRO A 226 -1.39 8.35 8.47
CA PRO A 226 0.04 8.48 8.66
C PRO A 226 0.76 9.04 7.43
N HIS A 227 1.71 9.95 7.63
CA HIS A 227 2.53 10.52 6.57
C HIS A 227 4.00 10.61 7.04
N SER A 228 4.93 10.55 6.09
CA SER A 228 6.36 10.78 6.37
C SER A 228 6.66 12.24 6.65
N ARG A 229 7.53 12.53 7.64
CA ARG A 229 7.98 13.90 7.97
C ARG A 229 9.20 14.27 7.11
N THR A 230 10.35 14.47 7.74
CA THR A 230 11.63 14.77 7.08
C THR A 230 12.36 13.50 6.68
N GLU A 231 12.16 12.44 7.44
CA GLU A 231 12.62 11.10 7.12
C GLU A 231 11.57 10.45 6.21
N PRO A 232 11.90 10.12 4.95
CA PRO A 232 10.92 9.77 3.94
C PRO A 232 10.17 8.46 4.22
N LEU A 233 10.72 7.60 5.09
CA LEU A 233 10.18 6.28 5.40
C LEU A 233 9.61 6.16 6.82
N THR A 234 9.73 7.21 7.65
CA THR A 234 9.22 7.21 9.03
C THR A 234 7.82 7.80 9.05
N LEU A 235 6.82 6.96 9.27
CA LEU A 235 5.42 7.37 9.30
C LEU A 235 5.02 7.87 10.69
N VAL A 236 4.33 9.01 10.73
CA VAL A 236 3.73 9.57 11.96
C VAL A 236 2.28 9.99 11.69
N PRO A 237 1.40 9.99 12.71
CA PRO A 237 0.02 10.44 12.55
C PRO A 237 -0.06 11.88 12.05
N TYR A 238 -0.90 12.12 11.04
CA TYR A 238 -0.96 13.39 10.33
C TYR A 238 -2.38 13.77 9.92
N TRP A 239 -2.70 15.05 10.12
CA TRP A 239 -3.92 15.67 9.64
C TRP A 239 -3.64 16.41 8.33
N TYR A 240 -4.38 16.07 7.29
CA TYR A 240 -4.45 16.82 6.05
C TYR A 240 -5.74 17.65 6.04
N ILE A 241 -5.60 18.96 6.23
CA ILE A 241 -6.73 19.88 6.32
C ILE A 241 -6.87 20.65 5.00
N THR A 242 -8.04 20.57 4.37
CA THR A 242 -8.37 21.40 3.20
C THR A 242 -9.35 22.50 3.62
N LEU A 243 -8.91 23.74 3.45
CA LEU A 243 -9.68 24.96 3.67
C LEU A 243 -10.14 25.51 2.32
N TYR A 244 -11.44 25.70 2.13
CA TYR A 244 -12.00 26.20 0.87
C TYR A 244 -12.04 27.73 0.88
N LEU A 245 -11.79 28.32 -0.29
CA LEU A 245 -11.84 29.76 -0.50
C LEU A 245 -13.23 30.19 -1.00
N ASP A 246 -13.56 31.46 -0.81
CA ASP A 246 -14.85 32.03 -1.22
C ASP A 246 -15.07 32.06 -2.74
N ARG A 247 -14.00 31.95 -3.51
CA ARG A 247 -13.99 31.91 -4.98
C ARG A 247 -12.68 31.34 -5.49
N GLU A 248 -12.58 31.26 -6.81
CA GLU A 248 -11.32 30.98 -7.49
C GLU A 248 -10.44 32.24 -7.56
N TYR A 249 -9.17 32.07 -7.21
CA TYR A 249 -8.12 33.08 -7.23
C TYR A 249 -7.12 32.78 -8.36
N PRO A 250 -6.23 33.74 -8.73
CA PRO A 250 -5.23 33.55 -9.77
C PRO A 250 -4.47 32.22 -9.64
N GLY A 251 -4.32 31.53 -10.78
CA GLY A 251 -3.78 30.17 -10.83
C GLY A 251 -4.83 29.06 -10.71
N GLY A 252 -6.12 29.39 -10.69
CA GLY A 252 -7.19 28.40 -10.54
C GLY A 252 -7.34 27.88 -9.11
N VAL A 253 -6.85 28.64 -8.13
CA VAL A 253 -6.77 28.20 -6.73
C VAL A 253 -8.08 28.52 -6.03
N ASN A 254 -8.76 27.50 -5.51
CA ASN A 254 -10.02 27.64 -4.77
C ASN A 254 -9.98 27.00 -3.37
N SER A 255 -8.81 26.49 -2.96
CA SER A 255 -8.60 25.87 -1.66
C SER A 255 -7.12 25.92 -1.25
N ILE A 256 -6.88 25.79 0.05
CA ILE A 256 -5.55 25.71 0.67
C ILE A 256 -5.50 24.43 1.48
N ALA A 257 -4.47 23.61 1.25
CA ALA A 257 -4.21 22.43 2.04
C ALA A 257 -3.10 22.71 3.06
N VAL A 258 -3.32 22.32 4.32
CA VAL A 258 -2.34 22.43 5.39
C VAL A 258 -2.14 21.08 6.06
N GLY A 259 -0.89 20.70 6.17
CA GLY A 259 -0.46 19.55 6.94
C GLY A 259 -0.22 19.86 8.40
N VAL A 260 -0.75 19.04 9.30
CA VAL A 260 -0.50 19.16 10.73
C VAL A 260 -0.09 17.79 11.27
N TRP A 261 1.15 17.69 11.75
CA TRP A 261 1.61 16.51 12.47
C TRP A 261 0.82 16.38 13.77
N ALA A 262 0.23 15.23 14.02
CA ALA A 262 -0.64 15.07 15.18
C ALA A 262 0.12 14.72 16.47
N ASP A 263 1.42 14.44 16.37
CA ASP A 263 2.31 14.08 17.48
C ASP A 263 2.95 15.28 18.19
N THR A 264 2.66 16.51 17.75
CA THR A 264 3.24 17.78 18.25
C THR A 264 2.42 18.46 19.32
#